data_AF-A0AAD9MTG1-F1
#
_entry.id   AF-A0AAD9MTG1-F1
#
_cell.length_a   1.000
_cell.length_b   1.000
_cell.length_c   1.000
_cell.angle_alpha   90.00
_cell.angle_beta   90.00
_cell.angle_gamma   90.00
#
_symmetry.space_group_name_H-M   'P 1'
#
loop_
_entity.id
_entity.type
_entity.pdbx_description
1 polymer ?
#
loop_
_entity_poly.entity_id
_entity_poly.type
_entity_poly.pdbx_seq_one_letter_code
_entity_poly.pdbx_strand_id
1 'polypeptide(L)'
;MTALGSNVQGVSNIMTRTPSSAVRTDLDRIRKAKDIRSRTLMLKLDPAGKPYSRLDVVLALANTALFKENFENLECLGPLSRNAEWYVTLKDDESKLKLINEVIKVNEKLGHFLPAGVSEYRARVHWLPRWIDNNSLWETLQSYKKIEV
;
A
#
# COMPACT_ATOMS: atom_id res chain seq x y z
N MET A 1 -43.89 -54.10 17.01
CA MET A 1 -43.10 -53.02 17.64
C MET A 1 -41.83 -52.84 16.83
N THR A 2 -41.52 -51.58 16.46
CA THR A 2 -40.23 -51.04 15.94
C THR A 2 -39.64 -51.69 14.67
N ALA A 3 -39.08 -51.00 13.68
CA ALA A 3 -38.96 -49.60 13.26
C ALA A 3 -38.18 -49.63 11.91
N LEU A 4 -38.41 -48.61 11.07
CA LEU A 4 -37.55 -47.97 10.06
C LEU A 4 -36.29 -48.71 9.52
N GLY A 5 -35.94 -48.64 8.25
CA GLY A 5 -36.25 -47.60 7.28
C GLY A 5 -35.57 -47.86 5.93
N SER A 6 -36.09 -47.16 4.94
CA SER A 6 -35.68 -47.06 3.55
C SER A 6 -34.22 -46.69 3.35
N ASN A 7 -33.49 -47.45 2.52
CA ASN A 7 -32.20 -47.04 1.96
C ASN A 7 -32.35 -46.92 0.45
N VAL A 8 -32.56 -45.69 -0.04
CA VAL A 8 -32.58 -45.37 -1.47
C VAL A 8 -31.12 -45.21 -1.90
N GLN A 9 -30.75 -45.97 -2.93
CA GLN A 9 -29.41 -46.02 -3.51
C GLN A 9 -28.93 -44.63 -3.94
N GLY A 10 -27.71 -44.31 -3.50
CA GLY A 10 -27.03 -43.04 -3.76
C GLY A 10 -26.75 -42.82 -5.25
N VAL A 11 -27.22 -41.67 -5.73
CA VAL A 11 -26.83 -41.07 -7.01
C VAL A 11 -25.39 -40.58 -6.86
N SER A 12 -24.44 -41.23 -7.55
CA SER A 12 -23.07 -40.74 -7.65
C SER A 12 -23.02 -39.51 -8.56
N ASN A 13 -23.14 -38.32 -7.99
CA ASN A 13 -22.77 -37.08 -8.66
C ASN A 13 -21.24 -37.05 -8.81
N ILE A 14 -20.74 -37.64 -9.91
CA ILE A 14 -19.38 -37.40 -10.39
C ILE A 14 -19.35 -35.96 -10.88
N MET A 15 -19.05 -35.06 -9.95
CA MET A 15 -18.71 -33.68 -10.24
C MET A 15 -17.39 -33.71 -10.98
N THR A 16 -17.44 -33.68 -12.32
CA THR A 16 -16.29 -33.36 -13.15
C THR A 16 -15.80 -31.98 -12.74
N ARG A 17 -14.85 -31.95 -11.80
CA ARG A 17 -14.01 -30.78 -11.54
C ARG A 17 -13.24 -30.54 -12.83
N THR A 18 -13.73 -29.62 -13.65
CA THR A 18 -12.87 -28.90 -14.60
C THR A 18 -11.68 -28.40 -13.78
N PRO A 19 -10.43 -28.77 -14.10
CA PRO A 19 -9.30 -28.20 -13.40
C PRO A 19 -9.40 -26.69 -13.61
N SER A 20 -9.61 -25.97 -12.50
CA SER A 20 -9.56 -24.51 -12.44
C SER A 20 -8.35 -24.09 -13.26
N SER A 21 -8.60 -23.40 -14.38
CA SER A 21 -7.55 -23.02 -15.31
C SER A 21 -6.44 -22.41 -14.47
N ALA A 22 -5.23 -22.94 -14.65
CA ALA A 22 -4.01 -22.50 -13.99
C ALA A 22 -4.08 -21.01 -13.64
N VAL A 23 -3.74 -20.71 -12.39
CA VAL A 23 -3.40 -19.38 -11.89
C VAL A 23 -2.29 -18.82 -12.79
N ARG A 24 -2.68 -18.33 -13.98
CA ARG A 24 -1.89 -17.44 -14.80
C ARG A 24 -2.09 -16.10 -14.13
N THR A 25 -1.31 -15.87 -13.08
CA THR A 25 -0.99 -14.52 -12.64
C THR A 25 -0.46 -13.81 -13.87
N ASP A 26 -1.33 -13.02 -14.48
CA ASP A 26 -1.06 -12.32 -15.72
C ASP A 26 0.15 -11.42 -15.50
N LEU A 27 1.27 -11.75 -16.15
CA LEU A 27 2.54 -11.03 -16.01
C LEU A 27 2.35 -9.54 -16.34
N ASP A 28 1.41 -9.22 -17.23
CA ASP A 28 1.10 -7.84 -17.60
C ASP A 28 0.36 -7.12 -16.48
N ARG A 29 -0.53 -7.81 -15.75
CA ARG A 29 -1.17 -7.27 -14.55
C ARG A 29 -0.14 -6.98 -13.45
N ILE A 30 0.84 -7.87 -13.26
CA ILE A 30 1.92 -7.68 -12.28
C ILE A 30 2.81 -6.50 -12.68
N ARG A 31 3.21 -6.43 -13.96
CA ARG A 31 4.01 -5.32 -14.50
C ARG A 31 3.29 -3.99 -14.36
N LYS A 32 2.01 -3.94 -14.70
CA LYS A 32 1.16 -2.74 -14.56
C LYS A 32 1.02 -2.32 -13.10
N ALA A 33 0.82 -3.26 -12.18
CA ALA A 33 0.77 -2.95 -10.76
C ALA A 33 2.11 -2.43 -10.22
N LYS A 34 3.23 -2.99 -10.70
CA LYS A 34 4.58 -2.53 -10.35
C LYS A 34 4.83 -1.11 -10.87
N ASP A 35 4.44 -0.84 -12.10
CA ASP A 35 4.54 0.48 -12.74
C ASP A 35 3.71 1.55 -12.01
N ILE A 36 2.45 1.25 -11.69
CA ILE A 36 1.60 2.16 -10.90
C ILE A 36 2.23 2.41 -9.52
N ARG A 37 2.74 1.37 -8.86
CA ARG A 37 3.38 1.50 -7.54
C ARG A 37 4.64 2.36 -7.61
N SER A 38 5.49 2.21 -8.63
CA SER A 38 6.70 3.01 -8.77
C SER A 38 6.42 4.51 -8.93
N ARG A 39 5.28 4.85 -9.55
CA ARG A 39 4.83 6.24 -9.76
C ARG A 39 3.92 6.79 -8.66
N THR A 40 3.68 6.01 -7.59
CA THR A 40 2.83 6.43 -6.47
C THR A 40 3.70 6.93 -5.31
N LEU A 41 3.27 8.03 -4.69
CA LEU A 41 3.83 8.58 -3.46
C LEU A 41 2.82 8.47 -2.33
N MET A 42 3.31 8.32 -1.11
CA MET A 42 2.56 8.52 0.12
C MET A 42 2.85 9.93 0.64
N LEU A 43 1.85 10.79 0.65
CA LEU A 43 1.86 12.06 1.34
C LEU A 43 1.54 11.84 2.81
N LYS A 44 2.49 12.14 3.69
CA LYS A 44 2.31 12.10 5.14
C LYS A 44 2.22 13.53 5.68
N LEU A 45 1.06 13.88 6.19
CA LEU A 45 0.77 15.17 6.82
C LEU A 45 0.92 15.05 8.33
N ASP A 46 1.31 16.14 8.99
CA ASP A 46 1.28 16.19 10.44
C ASP A 46 -0.17 15.99 10.95
N PRO A 47 -0.35 15.38 12.13
CA PRO A 47 -1.69 15.21 12.69
C PRO A 47 -2.40 16.56 12.91
N ALA A 48 -3.66 16.62 12.50
CA ALA A 48 -4.58 17.68 12.85
C ALA A 48 -5.65 17.15 13.80
N GLY A 49 -6.31 18.05 14.55
CA GLY A 49 -7.43 17.68 15.43
C GLY A 49 -8.65 17.12 14.67
N LYS A 50 -8.66 17.22 13.33
CA LYS A 50 -9.67 16.64 12.43
C LYS A 50 -8.98 16.03 11.20
N PRO A 51 -9.58 15.01 10.55
CA PRO A 51 -9.08 14.50 9.29
C PRO A 51 -9.05 15.58 8.21
N TYR A 52 -8.06 15.51 7.32
CA TYR A 52 -7.97 16.39 6.16
C TYR A 52 -9.07 16.06 5.15
N SER A 53 -9.69 17.08 4.58
CA SER A 53 -10.62 16.87 3.47
C SER A 53 -9.86 16.66 2.16
N ARG A 54 -10.47 15.96 1.20
CA ARG A 54 -9.89 15.79 -0.13
C ARG A 54 -9.65 17.14 -0.82
N LEU A 55 -10.56 18.09 -0.61
CA LEU A 55 -10.46 19.43 -1.20
C LEU A 55 -9.22 20.18 -0.68
N ASP A 56 -8.98 20.15 0.63
CA ASP A 56 -7.81 20.82 1.23
C ASP A 56 -6.50 20.28 0.65
N VAL A 57 -6.42 18.96 0.48
CA VAL A 57 -5.23 18.29 -0.08
C VAL A 57 -5.06 18.65 -1.56
N VAL A 58 -6.14 18.69 -2.35
CA VAL A 58 -6.07 19.10 -3.77
C VAL A 58 -5.63 20.55 -3.89
N LEU A 59 -6.20 21.46 -3.09
CA LEU A 59 -5.82 22.88 -3.10
C LEU A 59 -4.37 23.08 -2.70
N ALA A 60 -3.87 22.31 -1.73
CA ALA A 60 -2.46 22.35 -1.37
C ALA A 60 -1.57 21.79 -2.47
N LEU A 61 -1.97 20.70 -3.15
CA LEU A 61 -1.25 20.15 -4.28
C LEU A 61 -1.16 21.16 -5.43
N ALA A 62 -2.22 21.93 -5.69
CA ALA A 62 -2.23 22.98 -6.73
C ALA A 62 -1.15 24.06 -6.51
N ASN A 63 -0.63 24.21 -5.29
CA ASN A 63 0.43 25.17 -4.97
C ASN A 63 1.85 24.61 -5.18
N THR A 64 1.99 23.31 -5.44
CA THR A 64 3.28 22.68 -5.77
C THR A 64 3.72 23.08 -7.17
N ALA A 65 5.03 23.03 -7.44
CA ALA A 65 5.56 23.42 -8.75
C ALA A 65 5.02 22.51 -9.86
N LEU A 66 4.79 21.23 -9.54
CA LEU A 66 4.28 20.24 -10.50
C LEU A 66 2.84 20.52 -10.97
N PHE A 67 1.98 21.08 -10.12
CA PHE A 67 0.55 21.23 -10.38
C PHE A 67 0.07 22.68 -10.52
N LYS A 68 0.99 23.64 -10.49
CA LYS A 68 0.68 25.08 -10.52
C LYS A 68 -0.11 25.50 -11.77
N GLU A 69 0.16 24.86 -12.91
CA GLU A 69 -0.48 25.19 -14.19
C GLU A 69 -1.68 24.28 -14.48
N ASN A 70 -1.57 22.97 -14.22
CA ASN A 70 -2.65 22.01 -14.43
C ASN A 70 -2.47 20.75 -13.57
N PHE A 71 -3.48 19.87 -13.58
CA PHE A 71 -3.49 18.59 -12.87
C PHE A 71 -3.28 17.37 -13.78
N GLU A 72 -2.75 17.55 -15.00
CA GLU A 72 -2.60 16.46 -15.97
C GLU A 72 -1.66 15.34 -15.49
N ASN A 73 -0.74 15.69 -14.59
CA ASN A 73 0.22 14.74 -14.01
C ASN A 73 -0.38 13.90 -12.87
N LEU A 74 -1.60 14.20 -12.40
CA LEU A 74 -2.27 13.48 -11.32
C LEU A 74 -3.19 12.39 -11.91
N GLU A 75 -2.88 11.13 -11.64
CA GLU A 75 -3.68 10.00 -12.07
C GLU A 75 -4.70 9.58 -11.00
N CYS A 76 -4.29 9.58 -9.73
CA CYS A 76 -5.17 9.23 -8.61
C CYS A 76 -4.76 9.93 -7.32
N LEU A 77 -5.76 10.25 -6.49
CA LEU A 77 -5.59 10.75 -5.13
C LEU A 77 -6.58 10.02 -4.22
N GLY A 78 -6.07 9.38 -3.16
CA GLY A 78 -6.91 8.63 -2.23
C GLY A 78 -6.35 8.62 -0.80
N PRO A 79 -7.20 8.72 0.23
CA PRO A 79 -6.75 8.59 1.62
C PRO A 79 -6.36 7.13 1.92
N LEU A 80 -5.29 6.93 2.70
CA LEU A 80 -4.83 5.59 3.07
C LEU A 80 -5.46 5.06 4.36
N SER A 81 -5.84 5.94 5.28
CA SER A 81 -6.53 5.57 6.52
C SER A 81 -7.29 6.76 7.12
N ARG A 82 -7.84 6.64 8.33
CA ARG A 82 -8.37 7.78 9.10
C ARG A 82 -7.29 8.79 9.53
N ASN A 83 -6.03 8.50 9.20
CA ASN A 83 -4.88 9.33 9.54
C ASN A 83 -4.53 10.28 8.39
N ALA A 84 -3.59 11.16 8.69
CA ALA A 84 -3.06 12.24 7.86
C ALA A 84 -2.25 11.75 6.64
N GLU A 85 -2.58 10.58 6.06
CA GLU A 85 -1.83 9.88 5.02
C GLU A 85 -2.65 9.69 3.75
N TRP A 86 -2.04 10.01 2.61
CA TRP A 86 -2.68 9.99 1.29
C TRP A 86 -1.79 9.32 0.26
N TYR A 87 -2.37 8.55 -0.64
CA TYR A 87 -1.71 8.13 -1.87
C TYR A 87 -1.93 9.15 -2.98
N VAL A 88 -0.82 9.50 -3.64
CA VAL A 88 -0.77 10.37 -4.82
C VAL A 88 -0.11 9.55 -5.93
N THR A 89 -0.90 9.12 -6.91
CA THR A 89 -0.39 8.39 -8.09
C THR A 89 -0.24 9.37 -9.23
N LEU A 90 0.96 9.40 -9.81
CA LEU A 90 1.34 10.34 -10.86
C LEU A 90 1.47 9.64 -12.20
N LYS A 91 1.29 10.37 -13.29
CA LYS A 91 1.31 9.85 -14.67
C LYS A 91 2.62 9.14 -15.05
N ASP A 92 3.75 9.67 -14.60
CA ASP A 92 5.10 9.18 -14.95
C ASP A 92 6.08 9.31 -13.78
N ASP A 93 7.24 8.66 -13.91
CA ASP A 93 8.27 8.64 -12.88
C ASP A 93 8.98 10.00 -12.72
N GLU A 94 9.04 10.80 -13.79
CA GLU A 94 9.66 12.13 -13.78
C GLU A 94 8.86 13.09 -12.90
N SER A 95 7.54 13.10 -13.07
CA SER A 95 6.59 13.84 -12.23
C SER A 95 6.74 13.46 -10.75
N LYS A 96 6.91 12.16 -10.48
CA LYS A 96 7.18 11.67 -9.12
C LYS A 96 8.48 12.21 -8.54
N LEU A 97 9.57 12.20 -9.31
CA LEU A 97 10.86 12.73 -8.86
C LEU A 97 10.83 14.25 -8.61
N LYS A 98 10.00 14.99 -9.35
CA LYS A 98 9.76 16.42 -9.08
C LYS A 98 9.00 16.61 -7.77
N LEU A 99 7.89 15.90 -7.58
CA LEU A 99 7.02 16.08 -6.41
C LEU A 99 7.65 15.59 -5.10
N ILE A 100 8.43 14.50 -5.14
CA ILE A 100 8.92 13.84 -3.91
C ILE A 100 9.81 14.75 -3.05
N ASN A 101 10.49 15.72 -3.67
CA ASN A 101 11.39 16.65 -2.99
C ASN A 101 10.69 17.93 -2.50
N GLU A 102 9.41 18.10 -2.79
CA GLU A 102 8.64 19.27 -2.35
C GLU A 102 8.09 19.09 -0.93
N VAL A 103 7.97 20.22 -0.24
CA VAL A 103 7.26 20.31 1.04
C VAL A 103 5.92 20.97 0.79
N ILE A 104 4.84 20.32 1.22
CA ILE A 104 3.48 20.80 1.05
C ILE A 104 2.92 21.29 2.38
N LYS A 105 2.03 22.30 2.33
CA LYS A 105 1.33 22.81 3.50
C LYS A 105 -0.17 22.67 3.31
N VAL A 106 -0.83 21.90 4.19
CA VAL A 106 -2.29 21.68 4.18
C VAL A 106 -2.85 22.19 5.50
N ASN A 107 -3.76 23.18 5.46
CA ASN A 107 -4.33 23.80 6.66
C ASN A 107 -3.26 24.14 7.71
N GLU A 108 -2.20 24.82 7.26
CA GLU A 108 -1.04 25.24 8.07
C GLU A 108 -0.12 24.13 8.61
N LYS A 109 -0.44 22.86 8.36
CA LYS A 109 0.38 21.71 8.74
C LYS A 109 1.28 21.28 7.59
N LEU A 110 2.50 20.88 7.93
CA LEU A 110 3.47 20.45 6.94
C LEU A 110 3.20 19.01 6.53
N GLY A 111 3.60 18.72 5.30
CA GLY A 111 3.53 17.41 4.69
C GLY A 111 4.80 17.11 3.92
N HIS A 112 5.16 15.83 3.91
CA HIS A 112 6.26 15.32 3.12
C HIS A 112 5.82 14.11 2.31
N PHE A 113 6.43 13.95 1.15
CA PHE A 113 6.18 12.82 0.27
C PHE A 113 7.21 11.71 0.52
N LEU A 114 6.73 10.47 0.50
CA LEU A 114 7.52 9.27 0.63
C LEU A 114 7.19 8.34 -0.55
N PRO A 115 8.10 7.50 -1.06
CA PRO A 115 7.74 6.55 -2.10
C PRO A 115 6.67 5.57 -1.60
N ALA A 116 5.63 5.31 -2.40
CA ALA A 116 4.61 4.34 -2.02
C ALA A 116 5.19 2.92 -2.09
N GLY A 117 4.88 2.10 -1.07
CA GLY A 117 5.53 0.81 -0.89
C GLY A 117 6.78 0.85 -0.03
N VAL A 118 7.25 2.04 0.37
CA VAL A 118 7.97 2.23 1.65
C VAL A 118 6.93 2.26 2.77
N SER A 119 6.01 1.30 2.79
CA SER A 119 5.57 0.81 4.09
C SER A 119 6.87 0.46 4.81
N GLU A 120 7.15 1.12 5.94
CA GLU A 120 8.15 0.65 6.90
C GLU A 120 8.13 -0.87 6.84
N TYR A 121 9.22 -1.51 6.41
CA TYR A 121 9.30 -2.97 6.45
C TYR A 121 9.15 -3.36 7.92
N ARG A 122 7.90 -3.61 8.33
CA ARG A 122 7.54 -3.88 9.71
C ARG A 122 7.62 -5.37 9.90
N ALA A 123 8.80 -5.81 10.31
CA ALA A 123 8.98 -7.16 10.82
C ALA A 123 8.40 -7.23 12.24
N ARG A 124 7.53 -8.22 12.49
CA ARG A 124 7.20 -8.64 13.86
C ARG A 124 8.11 -9.79 14.23
N VAL A 125 8.97 -9.58 15.22
CA VAL A 125 9.83 -10.62 15.76
C VAL A 125 9.07 -11.35 16.86
N HIS A 126 8.81 -12.64 16.66
CA HIS A 126 8.19 -13.50 17.66
C HIS A 126 9.27 -14.28 18.41
N TRP A 127 8.93 -14.70 19.63
CA TRP A 127 9.81 -15.49 20.52
C TRP A 127 11.15 -14.85 20.88
N LEU A 128 11.22 -13.51 20.92
CA LEU A 128 12.42 -12.80 21.41
C LEU A 128 12.69 -13.17 22.87
N PRO A 129 13.83 -13.81 23.19
CA PRO A 129 14.20 -14.10 24.56
C PRO A 129 14.27 -12.83 25.44
N ARG A 130 13.77 -12.90 26.68
CA ARG A 130 13.60 -11.72 27.57
C ARG A 130 14.89 -10.98 27.93
N TRP A 131 16.03 -11.65 27.88
CA TRP A 131 17.36 -11.09 28.13
C TRP A 131 17.96 -10.29 26.96
N ILE A 132 17.34 -10.27 25.79
CA ILE A 132 17.80 -9.45 24.65
C ILE A 132 17.16 -8.07 24.76
N ASP A 133 18.00 -7.03 24.85
CA ASP A 133 17.56 -5.65 24.81
C ASP A 133 17.37 -5.12 23.37
N ASN A 134 16.71 -3.98 23.28
CA ASN A 134 16.41 -3.34 21.99
C ASN A 134 17.68 -2.94 21.22
N ASN A 135 18.76 -2.59 21.93
CA ASN A 135 20.00 -2.15 21.30
C ASN A 135 20.71 -3.31 20.60
N SER A 136 20.84 -4.44 21.30
CA SER A 136 21.43 -5.67 20.78
C SER A 136 20.62 -6.25 19.62
N LEU A 137 19.28 -6.19 19.70
CA LEU A 137 18.40 -6.58 18.60
C LEU A 137 18.59 -5.65 17.39
N TRP A 138 18.67 -4.34 17.61
CA TRP A 138 18.86 -3.38 16.54
C TRP A 138 20.19 -3.56 15.81
N GLU A 139 21.30 -3.70 16.54
CA GLU A 139 22.63 -3.97 15.97
C GLU A 139 22.63 -5.25 15.14
N THR A 140 22.02 -6.31 15.65
CA THR A 140 21.85 -7.58 14.94
C THR A 140 21.07 -7.39 13.64
N LEU A 141 19.94 -6.68 13.67
CA LEU A 141 19.12 -6.40 12.48
C LEU A 141 19.86 -5.52 11.46
N GLN A 142 20.68 -4.56 11.90
CA GLN A 142 21.50 -3.74 10.99
C GLN A 142 22.53 -4.58 10.24
N SER A 143 23.05 -5.67 10.81
CA SER A 143 24.01 -6.55 10.13
C SER A 143 23.44 -7.18 8.84
N TYR A 144 22.12 -7.40 8.78
CA TYR A 144 21.43 -7.96 7.62
C TYR A 144 21.17 -6.94 6.50
N LYS A 145 21.34 -5.63 6.74
CA LYS A 145 21.19 -4.60 5.69
C LYS A 145 22.20 -4.74 4.54
N LYS A 146 23.30 -5.48 4.74
CA LYS A 146 24.34 -5.69 3.73
C LYS A 146 24.03 -6.82 2.72
N ILE A 147 22.91 -7.53 2.87
CA ILE A 147 22.51 -8.57 1.93
C ILE A 147 21.60 -7.91 0.88
N GLU A 148 22.22 -7.40 -0.19
CA GLU A 148 21.50 -7.03 -1.41
C GLU A 148 20.90 -8.29 -2.05
N VAL A 149 19.61 -8.24 -2.41
CA VAL A 149 18.88 -9.26 -3.18
C VAL A 149 18.72 -8.77 -4.60
#